data_AF-A0A060C7B7-F1
#
_entry.id   AF-A0A060C7B7-F1
#
_cell.length_a   1.000
_cell.length_b   1.000
_cell.length_c   1.000
_cell.angle_alpha   90.00
_cell.angle_beta   90.00
_cell.angle_gamma   90.00
#
_symmetry.space_group_name_H-M   'P 1'
#
loop_
_entity.id
_entity.type
_entity.pdbx_description
1 polymer ?
#
loop_
_entity_poly.entity_id
_entity_poly.type
_entity_poly.pdbx_seq_one_letter_code
_entity_poly.pdbx_strand_id
1 'polypeptide(L)' 'MHDDRRQVEDRLDRAVRERIVPATYAERRPMTIEVWHVPGEPVPVAEALTAAYVPFAPGDRWGRAWATSWL' A
#
# COMPACT_ATOMS: atom_id res chain seq x y z
N MET A 1 36.24 -26.57 -15.04
CA MET A 1 35.79 -25.17 -15.24
C MET A 1 34.28 -25.18 -15.07
N HIS A 2 33.73 -24.48 -14.08
CA HIS A 2 32.29 -24.48 -13.79
C HIS A 2 31.65 -23.26 -14.47
N ASP A 3 30.52 -23.46 -15.13
CA ASP A 3 29.75 -22.37 -15.75
C ASP A 3 28.83 -21.75 -14.69
N ASP A 4 29.29 -20.65 -14.08
CA ASP A 4 28.56 -19.90 -13.06
C ASP A 4 27.58 -18.87 -13.64
N ARG A 5 27.44 -18.78 -14.98
CA ARG A 5 26.65 -17.73 -15.66
C ARG A 5 25.25 -17.59 -15.10
N ARG A 6 24.53 -18.71 -14.92
CA ARG A 6 23.17 -18.70 -14.38
C ARG A 6 23.10 -18.10 -12.98
N GLN A 7 24.06 -18.41 -12.11
CA GLN A 7 24.09 -17.87 -10.76
C GLN A 7 24.34 -16.35 -10.77
N VAL A 8 25.12 -15.86 -11.73
CA VAL A 8 25.38 -14.43 -11.92
C VAL A 8 24.15 -13.71 -12.46
N GLU A 9 23.49 -14.28 -13.47
CA GLU A 9 22.24 -13.75 -14.04
C GLU A 9 21.14 -13.66 -12.97
N ASP A 10 20.92 -14.73 -12.21
CA ASP A 10 19.92 -14.75 -11.12
C ASP A 10 20.20 -13.67 -10.05
N ARG A 11 21.48 -13.42 -9.75
CA ARG A 11 21.89 -12.37 -8.80
C ARG A 11 21.65 -10.97 -9.37
N LEU A 12 21.92 -10.78 -10.67
CA LEU A 12 21.71 -9.50 -11.34
C LEU A 12 20.21 -9.17 -11.38
N ASP A 13 19.38 -10.13 -11.80
CA ASP A 13 17.93 -9.95 -11.87
C ASP A 13 17.35 -9.58 -10.50
N ARG A 14 17.79 -10.26 -9.44
CA ARG A 14 17.39 -9.91 -8.07
C ARG A 14 17.84 -8.51 -7.68
N ALA A 15 19.10 -8.14 -7.96
CA ALA A 15 19.61 -6.82 -7.64
C ALA A 15 18.83 -5.70 -8.37
N VAL A 16 18.51 -5.91 -9.65
CA VAL A 16 17.70 -4.98 -10.43
C VAL A 16 16.30 -4.87 -9.83
N ARG A 17 15.62 -5.99 -9.63
CA ARG A 17 14.22 -6.04 -9.19
C ARG A 17 14.01 -5.53 -7.76
N GLU A 18 14.90 -5.88 -6.85
CA GLU A 18 14.70 -5.62 -5.41
C GLU A 18 15.42 -4.37 -4.91
N ARG A 19 16.44 -3.87 -5.62
CA ARG A 19 17.27 -2.75 -5.13
C ARG A 19 17.27 -1.55 -6.08
N ILE A 20 17.53 -1.76 -7.37
CA ILE A 20 17.68 -0.65 -8.33
C ILE A 20 16.31 -0.08 -8.70
N VAL A 21 15.38 -0.93 -9.16
CA VAL A 21 14.05 -0.47 -9.60
C VAL A 21 13.29 0.26 -8.47
N PRO A 22 13.19 -0.27 -7.22
CA PRO A 22 12.50 0.44 -6.14
C PRO A 22 13.17 1.76 -5.73
N ALA A 23 14.49 1.89 -5.93
CA ALA A 23 15.23 3.10 -5.59
C ALA A 23 15.12 4.22 -6.63
N THR A 24 14.53 3.96 -7.81
CA THR A 24 14.32 4.97 -8.86
C THR A 24 13.55 6.18 -8.34
N TYR A 25 12.59 5.94 -7.44
CA TYR A 25 11.77 6.97 -6.80
C TYR A 25 11.85 6.83 -5.27
N ALA A 26 13.05 7.04 -4.73
CA ALA A 26 13.34 6.79 -3.31
C ALA A 26 12.82 7.87 -2.34
N GLU A 27 12.51 9.08 -2.84
CA GLU A 27 12.03 10.17 -2.00
C GLU A 27 10.67 9.80 -1.40
N ARG A 28 10.59 9.85 -0.07
CA ARG A 28 9.38 9.55 0.70
C ARG A 28 9.04 10.75 1.58
N ARG A 29 7.75 11.06 1.65
CA ARG A 29 7.20 12.07 2.56
C ARG A 29 6.27 11.37 3.56
N PRO A 30 6.28 11.77 4.84
CA PRO A 30 5.34 11.23 5.80
C PRO A 30 3.91 11.57 5.35
N MET A 31 3.03 10.57 5.42
CA MET A 31 1.61 10.71 5.13
C MET A 31 0.84 10.06 6.27
N THR A 32 -0.07 10.82 6.87
CA THR A 32 -1.05 10.28 7.79
C THR A 32 -2.23 9.77 6.97
N ILE A 33 -2.65 8.54 7.24
CA ILE A 33 -3.85 7.95 6.66
C ILE A 33 -4.85 7.80 7.80
N GLU A 34 -6.08 8.19 7.55
CA GLU A 34 -7.19 7.95 8.45
C GLU A 34 -8.29 7.25 7.66
N VAL A 35 -9.15 6.48 8.34
CA VAL A 35 -10.22 5.72 7.70
C VAL A 35 -11.54 5.99 8.39
N TRP A 36 -12.60 6.04 7.60
CA TRP A 36 -13.96 5.92 8.09
C TRP A 36 -14.65 4.72 7.44
N HIS A 37 -15.02 3.73 8.25
CA HIS A 37 -15.81 2.59 7.81
C HIS A 37 -17.29 2.93 7.86
N VAL A 38 -17.97 2.87 6.72
CA VAL A 38 -19.34 3.35 6.60
C VAL A 38 -20.30 2.40 7.36
N PRO A 39 -21.08 2.89 8.35
CA PRO A 39 -21.93 2.03 9.19
C PRO A 39 -23.20 1.53 8.49
N GLY A 40 -23.59 2.15 7.37
CA GLY A 40 -24.70 1.74 6.50
C GLY A 40 -24.67 2.54 5.20
N GLU A 41 -24.89 1.89 4.06
CA GLU A 41 -24.71 2.49 2.73
C GLU A 41 -26.01 2.47 1.91
N PRO A 42 -26.23 3.44 1.00
CA PRO A 42 -25.32 4.53 0.62
C PRO A 42 -25.40 5.76 1.54
N VAL A 43 -24.29 6.48 1.70
CA VAL A 43 -24.23 7.79 2.37
C VAL A 43 -23.94 8.92 1.37
N PRO A 44 -24.52 10.12 1.52
CA PRO A 44 -24.15 11.28 0.71
C PRO A 44 -22.69 11.68 0.91
N VAL A 45 -22.04 12.22 -0.13
CA VAL A 45 -20.64 12.68 -0.04
C VAL A 45 -20.44 13.73 1.05
N ALA A 46 -21.43 14.62 1.25
CA ALA A 46 -21.36 15.64 2.29
C ALA A 46 -21.24 15.05 3.71
N GLU A 47 -21.87 13.88 3.95
CA GLU A 47 -21.73 13.14 5.20
C GLU A 47 -20.32 12.53 5.30
N ALA A 48 -19.86 11.86 4.23
CA ALA A 48 -18.54 11.24 4.21
C ALA A 48 -17.38 12.24 4.43
N LEU A 49 -17.51 13.47 3.95
CA LEU A 49 -16.51 14.53 4.13
C LEU A 49 -16.43 15.07 5.58
N THR A 50 -17.45 14.83 6.40
CA THR A 50 -17.53 15.32 7.79
C THR A 50 -17.55 14.20 8.82
N ALA A 51 -17.34 12.96 8.38
CA ALA A 51 -17.33 11.79 9.23
C ALA A 51 -16.15 11.78 10.21
N ALA A 52 -16.25 10.92 11.23
CA ALA A 52 -15.18 10.71 12.20
C ALA A 52 -14.16 9.69 11.65
N TYR A 53 -13.14 10.19 10.96
CA TYR A 53 -12.01 9.39 10.52
C TYR A 53 -11.11 9.06 11.72
N VAL A 54 -10.56 7.85 11.73
CA VAL A 54 -9.64 7.37 12.76
C VAL A 54 -8.32 6.92 12.13
N PRO A 55 -7.18 6.99 12.84
CA PRO A 55 -5.89 6.58 12.29
C PRO A 55 -5.92 5.17 11.69
N PHE A 56 -5.30 5.00 10.52
CA PHE A 56 -5.23 3.73 9.81
C PHE A 56 -3.82 3.51 9.25
N ALA A 57 -3.30 2.29 9.39
CA ALA A 57 -1.96 1.91 8.98
C ALA A 57 -1.96 0.63 8.13
N PRO A 58 -0.91 0.41 7.31
CA PRO A 58 -0.73 -0.86 6.61
C PRO A 58 -0.73 -2.05 7.59
N GLY A 59 -1.63 -3.01 7.36
CA GLY A 59 -1.83 -4.17 8.22
C GLY A 59 -3.07 -4.10 9.09
N ASP A 60 -3.68 -2.92 9.24
CA ASP A 60 -4.94 -2.79 9.97
C ASP A 60 -6.09 -3.49 9.27
N ARG A 61 -7.09 -3.91 10.07
CA ARG A 61 -8.25 -4.64 9.55
C ARG A 61 -9.17 -3.69 8.81
N TRP A 62 -9.56 -4.08 7.60
CA TRP A 62 -10.65 -3.43 6.88
C TRP A 62 -12.00 -3.66 7.56
N GLY A 63 -13.02 -2.95 7.07
CA GLY A 63 -14.41 -3.19 7.41
C GLY A 63 -14.87 -4.64 7.09
N ARG A 64 -16.13 -4.93 7.38
CA ARG A 64 -16.74 -6.23 7.01
C ARG A 64 -16.62 -6.48 5.49
N ALA A 65 -16.74 -7.75 5.09
CA ALA A 65 -16.79 -8.09 3.67
C ALA A 65 -17.82 -7.23 2.93
N TRP A 66 -17.41 -6.66 1.80
CA TRP A 66 -18.24 -5.79 0.94
C TRP A 66 -18.67 -4.45 1.57
N ALA A 67 -18.10 -4.03 2.70
CA ALA A 67 -18.30 -2.67 3.20
C ALA A 67 -17.37 -1.66 2.54
N THR A 68 -17.83 -0.42 2.47
CA THR A 68 -17.06 0.73 2.01
C THR A 68 -16.24 1.32 3.15
N SER A 69 -15.00 1.69 2.83
CA SER A 69 -14.10 2.45 3.69
C SER A 69 -13.62 3.67 2.92
N TRP A 70 -13.75 4.85 3.52
CA TRP A 70 -13.18 6.09 2.98
C TRP A 70 -11.82 6.34 3.63
N LEU A 71 -10.85 6.80 2.85
CA LEU A 71 -9.49 7.16 3.27
C LEU A 71 -9.21 8.63 2.98
#